data_AF-A0A315S303-F1
#
_entry.id   AF-A0A315S303-F1
#
_cell.length_a   1.000
_cell.length_b   1.000
_cell.length_c   1.000
_cell.angle_alpha   90.00
_cell.angle_beta   90.00
_cell.angle_gamma   90.00
#
_symmetry.space_group_name_H-M   'P 1'
#
loop_
_entity.id
_entity.type
_entity.pdbx_description
1 polymer ?
#
loop_
_entity_poly.entity_id
_entity_poly.type
_entity_poly.pdbx_seq_one_letter_code
_entity_poly.pdbx_strand_id
1 'polypeptide(L)'
;MKINNNYLKEKLKHVYWLNGGPCAGKTTMTKKFVNELGFQTLKDDVLKYRSFSNPEIHSALQKPNQDLDWDKWFNKPVDLHLQWLVEFAREMMEFFVVDLLKMPDEKPVIVDLGVMPEDILPFISKNNIIGLFTSKEEIENLYFYRDDHKMILECIENNTENPQQTIKHSNKSMVKFSNKIKNACIKNDIKVLERTTEMSIEQQFELICQHFEF
;
A
#
# COMPACT_ATOMS: atom_id res chain seq x y z
N MET A 1 -11.98 21.89 2.04
CA MET A 1 -13.37 21.38 2.15
C MET A 1 -13.33 20.09 2.95
N LYS A 2 -14.17 19.92 3.98
CA LYS A 2 -14.26 18.66 4.73
C LYS A 2 -15.49 17.91 4.26
N ILE A 3 -15.32 16.75 3.64
CA ILE A 3 -16.45 15.89 3.25
C ILE A 3 -16.92 15.12 4.48
N ASN A 4 -18.23 14.90 4.61
CA ASN A 4 -18.80 14.16 5.71
C ASN A 4 -18.40 12.67 5.66
N ASN A 5 -17.81 12.16 6.73
CA ASN A 5 -17.35 10.77 6.83
C ASN A 5 -18.47 9.73 6.63
N ASN A 6 -19.68 9.98 7.13
CA ASN A 6 -20.80 9.05 6.96
C ASN A 6 -21.26 9.01 5.50
N TYR A 7 -21.26 10.16 4.82
CA TYR A 7 -21.53 10.21 3.39
C TYR A 7 -20.49 9.40 2.60
N LEU A 8 -19.20 9.56 2.92
CA LEU A 8 -18.14 8.79 2.27
C LEU A 8 -18.30 7.28 2.51
N LYS A 9 -18.58 6.86 3.75
CA LYS A 9 -18.83 5.45 4.09
C LYS A 9 -20.00 4.86 3.34
N GLU A 10 -21.10 5.61 3.20
CA GLU A 10 -22.25 5.17 2.43
C GLU A 10 -21.92 5.03 0.94
N LYS A 11 -21.19 6.00 0.37
CA LYS A 11 -20.80 5.97 -1.04
C LYS A 11 -19.74 4.94 -1.37
N LEU A 12 -18.87 4.60 -0.43
CA LEU A 12 -17.77 3.66 -0.61
C LEU A 12 -18.02 2.31 0.08
N LYS A 13 -19.27 1.99 0.44
CA LYS A 13 -19.61 0.71 1.07
C LYS A 13 -19.33 -0.51 0.20
N HIS A 14 -19.27 -0.31 -1.12
CA HIS A 14 -18.92 -1.32 -2.11
C HIS A 14 -17.40 -1.48 -2.29
N VAL A 15 -16.58 -0.70 -1.56
CA VAL A 15 -15.11 -0.76 -1.59
C VAL A 15 -14.60 -1.62 -0.45
N TYR A 16 -13.71 -2.54 -0.80
CA TYR A 16 -12.99 -3.46 0.06
C TYR A 16 -11.50 -3.16 -0.04
N TRP A 17 -10.79 -3.32 1.08
CA TRP A 17 -9.43 -2.84 1.21
C TRP A 17 -8.49 -3.92 1.78
N LEU A 18 -7.56 -4.37 0.95
CA LEU A 18 -6.40 -5.16 1.36
C LEU A 18 -5.31 -4.18 1.81
N ASN A 19 -5.26 -3.90 3.11
CA ASN A 19 -4.22 -3.06 3.70
C ASN A 19 -2.98 -3.92 4.00
N GLY A 20 -1.88 -3.29 4.42
CA GLY A 20 -0.77 -3.96 5.07
C GLY A 20 0.56 -3.86 4.35
N GLY A 21 1.50 -4.70 4.79
CA GLY A 21 2.92 -4.59 4.45
C GLY A 21 3.28 -5.02 3.02
N PRO A 22 4.47 -4.64 2.54
CA PRO A 22 5.01 -5.18 1.29
C PRO A 22 5.08 -6.72 1.32
N CYS A 23 5.05 -7.33 0.14
CA CYS A 23 5.25 -8.78 -0.05
C CYS A 23 4.22 -9.70 0.62
N ALA A 24 3.17 -9.17 1.26
CA ALA A 24 2.13 -9.97 1.93
C ALA A 24 1.08 -10.61 0.99
N GLY A 25 1.26 -10.50 -0.33
CA GLY A 25 0.36 -11.10 -1.32
C GLY A 25 -0.86 -10.25 -1.72
N LYS A 26 -0.93 -8.96 -1.35
CA LYS A 26 -2.09 -8.10 -1.64
C LYS A 26 -2.47 -8.08 -3.13
N THR A 27 -1.51 -7.79 -4.02
CA THR A 27 -1.76 -7.75 -5.47
C THR A 27 -2.15 -9.11 -6.05
N THR A 28 -1.64 -10.20 -5.49
CA THR A 28 -2.08 -11.57 -5.85
C THR A 28 -3.55 -11.77 -5.49
N MET A 29 -3.96 -11.35 -4.29
CA MET A 29 -5.34 -11.45 -3.85
C MET A 29 -6.27 -10.53 -4.66
N THR A 30 -5.89 -9.28 -4.93
CA THR A 30 -6.62 -8.38 -5.83
C THR A 30 -6.89 -9.03 -7.18
N LYS A 31 -5.88 -9.65 -7.80
CA LYS A 31 -6.06 -10.37 -9.07
C LYS A 31 -7.06 -11.52 -8.96
N LYS A 32 -7.08 -12.27 -7.85
CA LYS A 32 -8.09 -13.32 -7.62
C LYS A 32 -9.49 -12.75 -7.46
N PHE A 33 -9.67 -11.70 -6.64
CA PHE A 33 -10.95 -11.02 -6.49
C PHE A 33 -11.50 -10.53 -7.85
N VAL A 34 -10.64 -9.93 -8.68
CA VAL A 34 -11.02 -9.49 -10.03
C VAL A 34 -11.38 -10.67 -10.93
N ASN A 35 -10.55 -11.71 -10.99
CA ASN A 35 -10.71 -12.81 -11.94
C ASN A 35 -11.82 -13.80 -11.55
N GLU A 36 -11.97 -14.11 -10.26
CA GLU A 36 -12.87 -15.17 -9.77
C GLU A 36 -14.21 -14.62 -9.29
N LEU A 37 -14.24 -13.41 -8.74
CA LEU A 37 -15.45 -12.79 -8.19
C LEU A 37 -15.92 -11.56 -9.00
N GLY A 38 -15.20 -11.19 -10.06
CA GLY A 38 -15.59 -10.11 -10.97
C GLY A 38 -15.49 -8.72 -10.38
N PHE A 39 -14.68 -8.52 -9.32
CA PHE A 39 -14.46 -7.22 -8.70
C PHE A 39 -13.83 -6.24 -9.69
N GLN A 40 -14.08 -4.95 -9.46
CA GLN A 40 -13.29 -3.87 -10.04
C GLN A 40 -12.05 -3.61 -9.18
N THR A 41 -11.02 -2.99 -9.75
CA THR A 41 -9.88 -2.51 -8.98
C THR A 41 -9.41 -1.16 -9.51
N LEU A 42 -8.90 -0.31 -8.62
CA LEU A 42 -8.33 0.97 -8.99
C LEU A 42 -6.84 0.78 -9.30
N LYS A 43 -6.41 1.16 -10.50
CA LYS A 43 -5.01 1.07 -10.90
C LYS A 43 -4.13 1.92 -9.99
N ASP A 44 -3.01 1.36 -9.56
CA ASP A 44 -1.98 2.00 -8.73
C ASP A 44 -1.09 2.98 -9.53
N ASP A 45 -1.70 3.81 -10.38
CA ASP A 45 -1.01 4.90 -11.06
C ASP A 45 -1.03 6.15 -10.16
N VAL A 46 -0.22 6.09 -9.12
CA VAL A 46 -0.12 7.14 -8.09
C VAL A 46 0.60 8.38 -8.61
N LEU A 47 1.45 8.21 -9.62
CA LEU A 47 2.26 9.28 -10.17
C LEU A 47 1.45 10.25 -11.03
N LYS A 48 0.30 9.82 -11.58
CA LYS A 48 -0.62 10.68 -12.33
C LYS A 48 -1.04 11.94 -11.54
N TYR A 49 -1.13 11.82 -10.21
CA TYR A 49 -1.55 12.90 -9.32
C TYR A 49 -0.53 14.07 -9.25
N ARG A 50 0.75 13.81 -9.56
CA ARG A 50 1.82 14.83 -9.45
C ARG A 50 1.59 16.06 -10.32
N SER A 51 1.00 15.86 -11.49
CA SER A 51 0.81 16.92 -12.50
C SER A 51 -0.14 18.03 -12.06
N PHE A 52 -1.01 17.77 -11.08
CA PHE A 52 -2.01 18.72 -10.59
C PHE A 52 -2.04 18.84 -9.06
N SER A 53 -1.14 18.16 -8.36
CA SER A 53 -0.97 18.36 -6.92
C SER A 53 -0.09 19.58 -6.64
N ASN A 54 -0.39 20.31 -5.56
CA ASN A 54 0.42 21.45 -5.15
C ASN A 54 1.72 20.94 -4.49
N PRO A 55 2.93 21.27 -5.00
CA PRO A 55 4.20 20.79 -4.45
C PRO A 55 4.52 21.24 -3.02
N GLU A 56 3.99 22.38 -2.58
CA GLU A 56 4.17 22.89 -1.21
C GLU A 56 3.33 22.09 -0.21
N ILE A 57 2.15 21.64 -0.64
CA ILE A 57 1.20 20.87 0.19
C ILE A 57 1.49 19.37 0.09
N HIS A 58 1.84 18.88 -1.10
CA HIS A 58 2.03 17.46 -1.43
C HIS A 58 3.51 17.15 -1.71
N SER A 59 4.38 17.57 -0.81
CA SER A 59 5.83 17.51 -1.02
C SER A 59 6.37 16.07 -1.05
N ALA A 60 5.73 15.13 -0.34
CA ALA A 60 6.13 13.73 -0.33
C ALA A 60 5.76 13.05 -1.65
N LEU A 61 4.57 13.34 -2.18
CA LEU A 61 4.05 12.85 -3.47
C LEU A 61 4.92 13.30 -4.63
N GLN A 62 5.52 14.49 -4.56
CA GLN A 62 6.46 15.01 -5.57
C GLN A 62 7.83 14.32 -5.57
N LYS A 63 8.07 13.38 -4.66
CA LYS A 63 9.31 12.59 -4.56
C LYS A 63 9.01 11.09 -4.65
N PRO A 64 9.95 10.26 -5.14
CA PRO A 64 11.20 10.65 -5.79
C PRO A 64 10.99 11.30 -7.17
N ASN A 65 11.91 12.16 -7.59
CA ASN A 65 11.96 12.79 -8.91
C ASN A 65 13.38 12.72 -9.50
N GLN A 66 13.52 13.09 -10.77
CA GLN A 66 14.76 12.92 -11.54
C GLN A 66 15.95 13.75 -11.04
N ASP A 67 15.71 14.81 -10.27
CA ASP A 67 16.74 15.74 -9.78
C ASP A 67 17.37 15.29 -8.46
N LEU A 68 16.99 14.10 -7.96
CA LEU A 68 17.52 13.57 -6.71
C LEU A 68 18.92 12.97 -6.87
N ASP A 69 19.74 13.20 -5.85
CA ASP A 69 20.88 12.35 -5.55
C ASP A 69 20.35 10.99 -5.07
N TRP A 70 20.37 10.00 -5.97
CA TRP A 70 19.80 8.67 -5.73
C TRP A 70 20.53 7.92 -4.62
N ASP A 71 21.85 8.05 -4.51
CA ASP A 71 22.62 7.43 -3.43
C ASP A 71 22.16 7.96 -2.07
N LYS A 72 22.08 9.29 -1.92
CA LYS A 72 21.53 9.91 -0.70
C LYS A 72 20.05 9.59 -0.49
N TRP A 73 19.28 9.45 -1.57
CA TRP A 73 17.86 9.15 -1.47
C TRP A 73 17.61 7.76 -0.87
N PHE A 74 18.27 6.73 -1.40
CA PHE A 74 18.10 5.37 -0.90
C PHE A 74 18.81 5.15 0.44
N ASN A 75 19.94 5.83 0.70
CA ASN A 75 20.71 5.69 1.95
C ASN A 75 20.34 6.68 3.07
N LYS A 76 19.28 7.47 2.92
CA LYS A 76 18.82 8.38 3.99
C LYS A 76 18.46 7.61 5.27
N PRO A 77 18.50 8.24 6.45
CA PRO A 77 18.12 7.61 7.71
C PRO A 77 16.75 6.90 7.64
N VAL A 78 16.68 5.69 8.20
CA VAL A 78 15.49 4.81 8.14
C VAL A 78 14.21 5.53 8.60
N ASP A 79 14.32 6.35 9.66
CA ASP A 79 13.17 7.10 10.19
C ASP A 79 12.67 8.19 9.25
N LEU A 80 13.57 8.87 8.54
CA LEU A 80 13.21 9.87 7.54
C LEU A 80 12.57 9.23 6.32
N HIS A 81 13.06 8.06 5.89
CA HIS A 81 12.43 7.32 4.80
C HIS A 81 11.05 6.80 5.22
N LEU A 82 10.91 6.29 6.45
CA LEU A 82 9.62 5.87 6.99
C LEU A 82 8.61 7.03 7.05
N GLN A 83 9.04 8.20 7.51
CA GLN A 83 8.20 9.39 7.53
C GLN A 83 7.71 9.73 6.11
N TRP A 84 8.63 9.73 5.14
CA TRP A 84 8.27 9.97 3.74
C TRP A 84 7.24 8.94 3.22
N LEU A 85 7.39 7.64 3.50
CA LEU A 85 6.42 6.62 3.06
C LEU A 85 5.02 6.89 3.61
N VAL A 86 4.92 7.27 4.88
CA VAL A 86 3.64 7.58 5.53
C VAL A 86 3.03 8.86 4.96
N GLU A 87 3.84 9.90 4.76
CA GLU A 87 3.39 11.17 4.17
C GLU A 87 2.97 10.99 2.71
N PHE A 88 3.74 10.26 1.91
CA PHE A 88 3.43 9.92 0.52
C PHE A 88 2.08 9.22 0.42
N ALA A 89 1.88 8.18 1.23
CA ALA A 89 0.61 7.46 1.28
C ALA A 89 -0.55 8.39 1.64
N ARG A 90 -0.39 9.21 2.68
CA ARG A 90 -1.41 10.16 3.15
C ARG A 90 -1.77 11.22 2.10
N GLU A 91 -0.77 11.85 1.49
CA GLU A 91 -0.98 12.88 0.45
C GLU A 91 -1.68 12.30 -0.78
N MET A 92 -1.31 11.09 -1.19
CA MET A 92 -1.95 10.39 -2.29
C MET A 92 -3.43 10.05 -2.00
N MET A 93 -3.77 9.74 -0.74
CA MET A 93 -5.15 9.40 -0.36
C MET A 93 -6.15 10.51 -0.69
N GLU A 94 -5.74 11.78 -0.67
CA GLU A 94 -6.61 12.91 -1.02
C GLU A 94 -7.19 12.80 -2.44
N PHE A 95 -6.40 12.27 -3.36
CA PHE A 95 -6.81 12.05 -4.76
C PHE A 95 -7.44 10.67 -4.96
N PHE A 96 -6.89 9.66 -4.29
CA PHE A 96 -7.34 8.28 -4.41
C PHE A 96 -8.81 8.11 -4.00
N VAL A 97 -9.25 8.78 -2.93
CA VAL A 97 -10.66 8.77 -2.50
C VAL A 97 -11.58 9.37 -3.56
N VAL A 98 -11.15 10.42 -4.26
CA VAL A 98 -11.93 11.04 -5.33
C VAL A 98 -12.09 10.10 -6.52
N ASP A 99 -11.04 9.35 -6.84
CA ASP A 99 -11.10 8.37 -7.93
C ASP A 99 -11.97 7.15 -7.58
N LEU A 100 -11.94 6.69 -6.32
CA LEU A 100 -12.88 5.67 -5.84
C LEU A 100 -14.34 6.15 -5.92
N LEU A 101 -14.62 7.41 -5.56
CA LEU A 101 -15.98 7.98 -5.65
C LEU A 101 -16.53 8.08 -7.08
N LYS A 102 -15.65 8.05 -8.09
CA LYS A 102 -16.06 8.03 -9.51
C LYS A 102 -16.29 6.62 -10.03
N MET A 103 -15.86 5.58 -9.30
CA MET A 103 -16.06 4.21 -9.74
C MET A 103 -17.55 3.83 -9.63
N PRO A 104 -18.11 3.14 -10.63
CA PRO A 104 -19.49 2.65 -10.56
C PRO A 104 -19.67 1.64 -9.41
N ASP A 105 -20.81 1.67 -8.73
CA ASP A 105 -21.08 0.86 -7.53
C ASP A 105 -21.84 -0.46 -7.82
N GLU A 106 -22.08 -0.79 -9.10
CA GLU A 106 -22.76 -2.03 -9.50
C GLU A 106 -21.92 -3.28 -9.25
N LYS A 107 -20.60 -3.12 -9.16
CA LYS A 107 -19.65 -4.19 -8.81
C LYS A 107 -18.75 -3.75 -7.66
N PRO A 108 -18.48 -4.61 -6.68
CA PRO A 108 -17.51 -4.33 -5.63
C PRO A 108 -16.14 -3.92 -6.17
N VAL A 109 -15.46 -3.04 -5.46
CA VAL A 109 -14.10 -2.57 -5.76
C VAL A 109 -13.14 -3.13 -4.72
N ILE A 110 -12.03 -3.72 -5.14
CA ILE A 110 -10.95 -4.17 -4.26
C ILE A 110 -9.71 -3.27 -4.46
N VAL A 111 -9.13 -2.81 -3.36
CA VAL A 111 -7.93 -1.95 -3.32
C VAL A 111 -6.81 -2.67 -2.57
N ASP A 112 -5.58 -2.63 -3.08
CA ASP A 112 -4.38 -3.24 -2.46
C ASP A 112 -3.30 -2.24 -2.05
N LEU A 113 -3.64 -1.33 -1.15
CA LEU A 113 -2.74 -0.25 -0.77
C LEU A 113 -2.39 -0.27 0.73
N GLY A 114 -1.10 -0.18 1.04
CA GLY A 114 -0.58 -0.12 2.40
C GLY A 114 -0.57 1.31 2.94
N VAL A 115 -1.51 1.62 3.85
CA VAL A 115 -1.65 2.96 4.47
C VAL A 115 -1.92 2.86 5.96
N MET A 116 -1.78 3.98 6.68
CA MET A 116 -2.19 4.02 8.08
C MET A 116 -3.72 3.84 8.17
N PRO A 117 -4.23 2.94 9.02
CA PRO A 117 -5.67 2.77 9.26
C PRO A 117 -6.44 4.06 9.51
N GLU A 118 -5.82 5.01 10.21
CA GLU A 118 -6.41 6.31 10.52
C GLU A 118 -6.74 7.12 9.26
N ASP A 119 -6.05 6.87 8.14
CA ASP A 119 -6.27 7.54 6.86
C ASP A 119 -7.39 6.87 6.04
N ILE A 120 -7.87 5.66 6.41
CA ILE A 120 -8.93 4.93 5.68
C ILE A 120 -10.24 4.80 6.45
N LEU A 121 -10.18 4.65 7.78
CA LEU A 121 -11.34 4.52 8.66
C LEU A 121 -12.34 5.69 8.61
N PRO A 122 -11.96 6.92 8.19
CA PRO A 122 -12.93 7.98 7.94
C PRO A 122 -13.94 7.64 6.84
N PHE A 123 -13.61 6.80 5.86
CA PHE A 123 -14.47 6.55 4.68
C PHE A 123 -14.67 5.09 4.29
N ILE A 124 -13.90 4.14 4.82
CA ILE A 124 -14.14 2.70 4.66
C ILE A 124 -14.62 2.10 5.99
N SER A 125 -15.59 1.20 5.93
CA SER A 125 -16.00 0.42 7.09
C SER A 125 -14.88 -0.51 7.55
N LYS A 126 -14.68 -0.65 8.85
CA LYS A 126 -13.66 -1.54 9.42
C LYS A 126 -13.79 -2.99 8.92
N ASN A 127 -15.02 -3.46 8.72
CA ASN A 127 -15.29 -4.82 8.25
C ASN A 127 -14.87 -5.01 6.78
N ASN A 128 -14.79 -3.94 6.00
CA ASN A 128 -14.33 -3.97 4.62
C ASN A 128 -12.80 -3.81 4.51
N ILE A 129 -12.06 -3.87 5.64
CA ILE A 129 -10.60 -3.75 5.67
C ILE A 129 -10.01 -5.03 6.26
N ILE A 130 -8.99 -5.59 5.61
CA ILE A 130 -8.13 -6.62 6.18
C ILE A 130 -6.67 -6.23 6.01
N GLY A 131 -5.87 -6.38 7.06
CA GLY A 131 -4.43 -6.12 7.03
C GLY A 131 -3.64 -7.39 6.70
N LEU A 132 -2.94 -7.41 5.57
CA LEU A 132 -2.09 -8.52 5.14
C LEU A 132 -0.62 -8.23 5.45
N PHE A 133 0.04 -9.15 6.14
CA PHE A 133 1.45 -9.02 6.51
C PHE A 133 2.20 -10.33 6.27
N THR A 134 3.52 -10.25 6.27
CA THR A 134 4.41 -11.40 6.20
C THR A 134 5.65 -11.13 7.05
N SER A 135 6.53 -12.11 7.17
CA SER A 135 7.71 -12.01 8.00
C SER A 135 8.69 -10.96 7.49
N LYS A 136 9.60 -10.53 8.38
CA LYS A 136 10.70 -9.65 8.01
C LYS A 136 11.56 -10.28 6.91
N GLU A 137 11.85 -11.57 7.05
CA GLU A 137 12.68 -12.35 6.14
C GLU A 137 12.07 -12.37 4.73
N GLU A 138 10.76 -12.56 4.63
CA GLU A 138 10.05 -12.51 3.34
C GLU A 138 10.11 -11.13 2.70
N ILE A 139 9.97 -10.05 3.49
CA ILE A 139 10.13 -8.68 2.98
C ILE A 139 11.55 -8.48 2.44
N GLU A 140 12.56 -8.85 3.23
CA GLU A 140 13.97 -8.67 2.89
C GLU A 140 14.38 -9.47 1.63
N ASN A 141 13.86 -10.69 1.48
CA ASN A 141 14.16 -11.59 0.37
C ASN A 141 13.41 -11.24 -0.92
N LEU A 142 12.21 -10.66 -0.82
CA LEU A 142 11.34 -10.49 -1.98
C LEU A 142 11.29 -9.05 -2.49
N TYR A 143 11.26 -8.04 -1.61
CA TYR A 143 10.79 -6.69 -1.98
C TYR A 143 11.47 -6.14 -3.22
N PHE A 144 12.80 -6.09 -3.28
CA PHE A 144 13.54 -5.53 -4.42
C PHE A 144 13.62 -6.46 -5.64
N TYR A 145 13.30 -7.74 -5.48
CA TYR A 145 13.46 -8.76 -6.52
C TYR A 145 12.13 -9.14 -7.18
N ARG A 146 11.05 -8.40 -6.90
CA ARG A 146 9.78 -8.54 -7.60
C ARG A 146 9.84 -7.94 -9.00
N ASP A 147 9.10 -8.54 -9.93
CA ASP A 147 9.07 -8.09 -11.32
C ASP A 147 8.66 -6.61 -11.48
N ASP A 148 7.71 -6.14 -10.67
CA ASP A 148 7.23 -4.75 -10.69
C ASP A 148 8.19 -3.76 -10.01
N HIS A 149 9.28 -4.24 -9.40
CA HIS A 149 10.30 -3.40 -8.75
C HIS A 149 11.61 -3.35 -9.54
N LYS A 150 11.68 -3.96 -10.73
CA LYS A 150 12.88 -3.97 -11.60
C LYS A 150 13.47 -2.59 -11.81
N MET A 151 12.64 -1.58 -12.12
CA MET A 151 13.12 -0.21 -12.32
C MET A 151 13.75 0.41 -11.05
N ILE A 152 13.25 0.05 -9.86
CA ILE A 152 13.81 0.52 -8.59
C ILE A 152 15.16 -0.17 -8.34
N LEU A 153 15.23 -1.48 -8.61
CA LEU A 153 16.47 -2.25 -8.47
C LEU A 153 17.56 -1.73 -9.43
N GLU A 154 17.23 -1.55 -10.71
CA GLU A 154 18.13 -0.96 -11.71
C GLU A 154 18.58 0.45 -11.32
N CYS A 155 17.69 1.26 -10.73
CA CYS A 155 18.07 2.58 -10.23
C CYS A 155 19.11 2.49 -9.10
N ILE A 156 18.93 1.57 -8.15
CA ILE A 156 19.90 1.34 -7.07
C ILE A 156 21.23 0.83 -7.62
N GLU A 157 21.20 -0.15 -8.53
CA GLU A 157 22.40 -0.75 -9.12
C GLU A 157 23.24 0.27 -9.91
N ASN A 158 22.58 1.18 -10.63
CA ASN A 158 23.26 2.14 -11.49
C ASN A 158 23.65 3.45 -10.80
N ASN A 159 23.04 3.80 -9.66
CA ASN A 159 23.16 5.14 -9.08
C ASN A 159 23.60 5.15 -7.60
N THR A 160 24.05 4.02 -7.04
CA THR A 160 24.50 3.96 -5.64
C THR A 160 25.89 3.34 -5.54
N GLU A 161 26.69 3.79 -4.58
CA GLU A 161 28.09 3.35 -4.45
C GLU A 161 28.19 1.86 -4.08
N ASN A 162 27.25 1.38 -3.27
CA ASN A 162 27.19 -0.02 -2.83
C ASN A 162 25.75 -0.56 -2.89
N PRO A 163 25.29 -1.06 -4.05
CA PRO A 163 23.91 -1.50 -4.25
C PRO A 163 23.43 -2.52 -3.21
N GLN A 164 24.27 -3.50 -2.84
CA GLN A 164 23.90 -4.52 -1.86
C GLN A 164 23.66 -3.94 -0.47
N GLN A 165 24.52 -3.01 -0.02
CA GLN A 165 24.31 -2.32 1.26
C GLN A 165 23.09 -1.39 1.21
N THR A 166 22.87 -0.71 0.08
CA THR A 166 21.70 0.15 -0.13
C THR A 166 20.38 -0.64 -0.07
N ILE A 167 20.32 -1.81 -0.70
CA ILE A 167 19.16 -2.73 -0.64
C ILE A 167 18.90 -3.16 0.81
N LYS A 168 19.94 -3.63 1.51
CA LYS A 168 19.84 -4.04 2.91
C LYS A 168 19.39 -2.89 3.81
N HIS A 169 19.84 -1.66 3.54
CA HIS A 169 19.45 -0.48 4.28
C HIS A 169 17.99 -0.09 4.02
N SER A 170 17.59 -0.05 2.75
CA SER A 170 16.23 0.30 2.33
C SER A 170 15.18 -0.70 2.83
N ASN A 171 15.53 -1.98 2.87
CA ASN A 171 14.69 -3.03 3.45
C ASN A 171 14.34 -2.76 4.92
N LYS A 172 15.23 -2.14 5.71
CA LYS A 172 14.91 -1.76 7.11
C LYS A 172 13.71 -0.82 7.17
N SER A 173 13.61 0.11 6.21
CA SER A 173 12.47 1.04 6.12
C SER A 173 11.19 0.31 5.75
N MET A 174 11.24 -0.66 4.83
CA MET A 174 10.10 -1.51 4.45
C MET A 174 9.57 -2.35 5.60
N VAL A 175 10.47 -2.99 6.36
CA VAL A 175 10.12 -3.76 7.55
C VAL A 175 9.50 -2.85 8.61
N LYS A 176 10.09 -1.67 8.84
CA LYS A 176 9.57 -0.71 9.83
C LYS A 176 8.21 -0.15 9.42
N PHE A 177 7.99 0.10 8.12
CA PHE A 177 6.71 0.53 7.57
C PHE A 177 5.63 -0.56 7.73
N SER A 178 5.96 -1.81 7.38
CA SER A 178 5.10 -2.98 7.59
C SER A 178 4.65 -3.10 9.05
N ASN A 179 5.61 -3.05 9.99
CA ASN A 179 5.32 -3.13 11.43
C ASN A 179 4.49 -1.95 11.93
N LYS A 180 4.73 -0.74 11.41
CA LYS A 180 3.96 0.45 11.78
C LYS A 180 2.50 0.31 11.37
N ILE A 181 2.22 -0.16 10.15
CA ILE A 181 0.84 -0.42 9.69
C ILE A 181 0.23 -1.58 10.49
N LYS A 182 0.96 -2.69 10.72
CA LYS A 182 0.48 -3.84 11.51
C LYS A 182 0.00 -3.41 12.90
N ASN A 183 0.84 -2.66 13.60
CA ASN A 183 0.52 -2.16 14.95
C ASN A 183 -0.69 -1.23 14.92
N ALA A 184 -0.82 -0.39 13.89
CA ALA A 184 -1.98 0.48 13.76
C ALA A 184 -3.26 -0.31 13.43
N CYS A 185 -3.19 -1.37 12.61
CA CYS A 185 -4.33 -2.24 12.35
C CYS A 185 -4.82 -2.88 13.65
N ILE A 186 -3.90 -3.45 14.44
CA ILE A 186 -4.21 -4.06 15.74
C ILE A 186 -4.82 -3.02 16.69
N LYS A 187 -4.23 -1.84 16.79
CA LYS A 187 -4.73 -0.74 17.65
C LYS A 187 -6.15 -0.31 17.29
N ASN A 188 -6.53 -0.40 16.02
CA ASN A 188 -7.85 0.01 15.53
C ASN A 188 -8.79 -1.20 15.33
N ASP A 189 -8.48 -2.36 15.91
CA ASP A 189 -9.28 -3.59 15.83
C ASP A 189 -9.58 -4.05 14.39
N ILE A 190 -8.68 -3.79 13.45
CA ILE A 190 -8.73 -4.31 12.08
C ILE A 190 -8.17 -5.72 12.07
N LYS A 191 -8.88 -6.65 11.40
CA LYS A 191 -8.42 -8.03 11.25
C LYS A 191 -7.07 -8.06 10.53
N VAL A 192 -6.14 -8.82 11.09
CA VAL A 192 -4.80 -9.04 10.53
C VAL A 192 -4.67 -10.50 10.10
N LEU A 193 -4.12 -10.72 8.90
CA LEU A 193 -3.74 -12.02 8.37
C LEU A 193 -2.22 -12.03 8.12
N GLU A 194 -1.54 -13.01 8.69
CA GLU A 194 -0.10 -13.19 8.57
C GLU A 194 0.19 -14.35 7.62
N ARG A 195 0.76 -14.03 6.45
CA ARG A 195 1.14 -14.99 5.42
C ARG A 195 2.47 -15.66 5.79
N THR A 196 2.46 -16.99 5.82
CA THR A 196 3.66 -17.82 5.94
C THR A 196 4.02 -18.45 4.60
N THR A 197 5.20 -19.06 4.51
CA THR A 197 5.70 -19.74 3.31
C THR A 197 4.91 -20.99 2.94
N GLU A 198 4.17 -21.56 3.89
CA GLU A 198 3.36 -22.76 3.73
C GLU A 198 1.91 -22.45 3.35
N MET A 199 1.47 -21.20 3.52
CA MET A 199 0.11 -20.77 3.20
C MET A 199 -0.06 -20.71 1.68
N SER A 200 -0.98 -21.51 1.15
CA SER A 200 -1.30 -21.46 -0.28
C SER A 200 -2.05 -20.18 -0.64
N ILE A 201 -2.03 -19.84 -1.93
CA ILE A 201 -2.77 -18.72 -2.50
C ILE A 201 -4.28 -18.91 -2.24
N GLU A 202 -4.78 -20.13 -2.41
CA GLU A 202 -6.19 -20.50 -2.21
C GLU A 202 -6.57 -20.34 -0.73
N GLN A 203 -5.74 -20.83 0.19
CA GLN A 203 -5.99 -20.69 1.63
C GLN A 203 -6.02 -19.21 2.05
N GLN A 204 -5.07 -18.40 1.54
CA GLN A 204 -5.06 -16.97 1.81
C GLN A 204 -6.34 -16.29 1.30
N PHE A 205 -6.77 -16.65 0.09
CA PHE A 205 -7.97 -16.10 -0.54
C PHE A 205 -9.24 -16.47 0.22
N GLU A 206 -9.41 -17.74 0.61
CA GLU A 206 -10.55 -18.21 1.39
C GLU A 206 -10.69 -17.45 2.73
N LEU A 207 -9.59 -17.25 3.45
CA LEU A 207 -9.60 -16.49 4.71
C LEU A 207 -10.01 -15.02 4.52
N ILE A 208 -9.66 -14.42 3.38
CA ILE A 208 -10.06 -13.05 3.06
C ILE A 208 -11.54 -13.00 2.66
N CYS A 209 -12.01 -13.94 1.83
CA CYS A 209 -13.43 -14.04 1.46
C CYS A 209 -14.31 -14.23 2.70
N GLN A 210 -13.92 -15.12 3.62
CA GLN A 210 -14.61 -15.32 4.90
C GLN A 210 -14.71 -14.03 5.72
N HIS A 211 -13.65 -13.23 5.76
CA HIS A 211 -13.66 -11.94 6.47
C HIS A 211 -14.58 -10.91 5.81
N PHE A 212 -14.66 -10.91 4.49
CA PHE A 212 -15.53 -10.01 3.72
C PHE A 212 -16.94 -10.56 3.47
N GLU A 213 -17.26 -11.75 3.98
CA GLU A 213 -18.55 -12.42 3.83
C GLU A 213 -18.93 -12.75 2.37
N PHE A 214 -17.94 -13.20 1.57
CA PHE A 214 -18.12 -13.71 0.19
C PHE A 214 -17.97 -15.22 0.07
#